data_AF-A0A524K457-F1
#
_entry.id   AF-A0A524K457-F1
#
_cell.length_a   1.000
_cell.length_b   1.000
_cell.length_c   1.000
_cell.angle_alpha   90.00
_cell.angle_beta   90.00
_cell.angle_gamma   90.00
#
_symmetry.space_group_name_H-M   'P 1'
#
loop_
_entity.id
_entity.type
_entity.pdbx_description
1 polymer ?
#
loop_
_entity_poly.entity_id
_entity_poly.type
_entity_poly.pdbx_seq_one_letter_code
_entity_poly.pdbx_strand_id
1 'polypeptide(L)'
;ATGVDEVFVLDPTFNANPGRFRDVVDAMRAAGPTLNYFIEVRAELLNREQARLLSGLRCSVQIGLQSADPAVLLQVDRKLDPSVFARKVGLLEDAGIIYGLDLIYGLPGDTLEGFRKSLDWALGLGPNHLDIFRLAVLPGTALHDRARELGLDRDGQAPYLVRSTPGFAAAELDRAERLAGAVDSLYNRGRAVMWFRPIASLLRKRASVIIQEWADFIDGHPAGIQSHAQIEALQVDFLRGLFSTGPRVRPGYQAATDAAVQLVRVSGAWTRAHAEGESSELSLLWPPEDLLDYAPAGIARFAAEFPRQAGRWTCEPGPDGPRFRKV
;
A
#
# COMPACT_ATOMS: atom_id res chain seq x y z
N ALA A 1 -23.60 -15.46 19.80
CA ALA A 1 -22.69 -14.99 18.75
C ALA A 1 -21.70 -16.12 18.46
N THR A 2 -21.42 -16.42 17.19
CA THR A 2 -20.58 -17.56 16.74
C THR A 2 -19.07 -17.31 16.83
N GLY A 3 -18.62 -16.15 17.35
CA GLY A 3 -17.20 -15.81 17.50
C GLY A 3 -16.48 -15.49 16.20
N VAL A 4 -17.23 -15.09 15.16
CA VAL A 4 -16.66 -14.68 13.85
C VAL A 4 -16.51 -13.16 13.85
N ASP A 5 -15.29 -12.69 13.58
CA ASP A 5 -14.95 -11.27 13.52
C ASP A 5 -14.64 -10.78 12.09
N GLU A 6 -14.34 -11.72 11.17
CA GLU A 6 -13.90 -11.43 9.80
C GLU A 6 -14.64 -12.26 8.75
N VAL A 7 -14.96 -11.64 7.62
CA VAL A 7 -15.64 -12.29 6.48
C VAL A 7 -14.91 -11.94 5.18
N PHE A 8 -14.48 -12.98 4.46
CA PHE A 8 -13.81 -12.83 3.16
C PHE A 8 -14.78 -13.15 2.02
N VAL A 9 -14.95 -12.17 1.12
CA VAL A 9 -15.78 -12.28 -0.08
C VAL A 9 -14.87 -12.50 -1.28
N LEU A 10 -14.62 -13.76 -1.59
CA LEU A 10 -13.69 -14.20 -2.64
C LEU A 10 -14.31 -14.23 -4.06
N ASP A 11 -15.38 -13.46 -4.29
CA ASP A 11 -15.96 -13.30 -5.62
C ASP A 11 -15.22 -12.16 -6.34
N PRO A 12 -14.32 -12.44 -7.31
CA PRO A 12 -13.51 -11.41 -7.97
C PRO A 12 -14.35 -10.48 -8.86
N THR A 13 -15.65 -10.76 -8.98
CA THR A 13 -16.64 -9.98 -9.72
C THR A 13 -17.80 -9.56 -8.84
N PHE A 14 -17.59 -9.45 -7.53
CA PHE A 14 -18.61 -9.13 -6.54
C PHE A 14 -19.51 -7.96 -6.98
N ASN A 15 -18.89 -6.91 -7.55
CA ASN A 15 -19.55 -5.68 -7.97
C ASN A 15 -20.10 -5.68 -9.41
N ALA A 16 -20.14 -6.83 -10.10
CA ALA A 16 -20.55 -6.90 -11.51
C ALA A 16 -22.06 -6.74 -11.74
N ASN A 17 -22.89 -7.21 -10.81
CA ASN A 17 -24.34 -6.99 -10.84
C ASN A 17 -24.71 -5.95 -9.77
N PRO A 18 -25.10 -4.70 -10.15
CA PRO A 18 -25.39 -3.65 -9.19
C PRO A 18 -26.52 -3.96 -8.20
N GLY A 19 -27.57 -4.67 -8.66
CA GLY A 19 -28.69 -5.06 -7.79
C GLY A 19 -28.25 -6.06 -6.73
N ARG A 20 -27.60 -7.16 -7.15
CA ARG A 20 -27.04 -8.16 -6.23
C ARG A 20 -26.04 -7.54 -5.27
N PHE A 21 -25.16 -6.66 -5.77
CA PHE A 21 -24.17 -5.97 -4.94
C PHE A 21 -24.85 -5.18 -3.81
N ARG A 22 -25.89 -4.41 -4.14
CA ARG A 22 -26.67 -3.65 -3.16
C ARG A 22 -27.31 -4.57 -2.13
N ASP A 23 -28.03 -5.60 -2.58
CA ASP A 23 -28.74 -6.52 -1.69
C ASP A 23 -27.79 -7.21 -0.70
N VAL A 24 -26.60 -7.63 -1.17
CA VAL A 24 -25.59 -8.25 -0.30
C VAL A 24 -24.97 -7.24 0.67
N VAL A 25 -24.63 -6.03 0.22
CA VAL A 25 -24.08 -4.99 1.12
C VAL A 25 -25.10 -4.56 2.17
N ASP A 26 -26.39 -4.49 1.83
CA ASP A 26 -27.44 -4.17 2.80
C ASP A 26 -27.62 -5.31 3.81
N ALA A 27 -27.50 -6.57 3.38
CA ALA A 27 -27.48 -7.71 4.30
C ALA A 27 -26.25 -7.69 5.23
N MET A 28 -25.06 -7.37 4.71
CA MET A 28 -23.83 -7.19 5.51
C MET A 28 -23.99 -6.10 6.57
N ARG A 29 -24.64 -4.99 6.21
CA ARG A 29 -24.92 -3.89 7.14
C ARG A 29 -25.92 -4.33 8.23
N ALA A 30 -26.95 -5.08 7.86
CA ALA A 30 -27.94 -5.60 8.79
C ALA A 30 -27.36 -6.62 9.78
N ALA A 31 -26.26 -7.30 9.43
CA ALA A 31 -25.55 -8.22 10.33
C ALA A 31 -24.84 -7.50 11.49
N GLY A 32 -24.69 -6.17 11.44
CA GLY A 32 -24.16 -5.34 12.52
C GLY A 32 -22.71 -4.87 12.30
N PRO A 33 -22.25 -3.93 13.15
CA PRO A 33 -20.99 -3.19 12.92
C PRO A 33 -19.74 -3.90 13.45
N THR A 34 -19.85 -5.12 13.95
CA THR A 34 -18.73 -5.84 14.57
C THR A 34 -17.89 -6.63 13.58
N LEU A 35 -18.46 -6.98 12.42
CA LEU A 35 -17.78 -7.77 11.39
C LEU A 35 -16.90 -6.88 10.51
N ASN A 36 -15.68 -7.34 10.25
CA ASN A 36 -14.78 -6.77 9.25
C ASN A 36 -14.90 -7.55 7.94
N TYR A 37 -15.18 -6.87 6.84
CA TYR A 37 -15.36 -7.49 5.53
C TYR A 37 -14.15 -7.24 4.62
N PHE A 38 -13.65 -8.29 3.97
CA PHE A 38 -12.63 -8.19 2.94
C PHE A 38 -13.29 -8.53 1.60
N ILE A 39 -13.32 -7.57 0.69
CA ILE A 39 -14.15 -7.63 -0.52
C ILE A 39 -13.31 -7.42 -1.76
N GLU A 40 -13.33 -8.37 -2.69
CA GLU A 40 -12.72 -8.19 -4.01
C GLU A 40 -13.68 -7.48 -4.97
N VAL A 41 -13.18 -6.51 -5.75
CA VAL A 41 -13.98 -5.82 -6.77
C VAL A 41 -13.20 -5.59 -8.06
N ARG A 42 -13.93 -5.43 -9.17
CA ARG A 42 -13.35 -4.91 -10.42
C ARG A 42 -13.41 -3.40 -10.45
N ALA A 43 -12.26 -2.75 -10.59
CA ALA A 43 -12.15 -1.29 -10.62
C ALA A 43 -13.01 -0.66 -11.71
N GLU A 44 -13.09 -1.26 -12.89
CA GLU A 44 -13.81 -0.69 -14.05
C GLU A 44 -15.32 -0.59 -13.78
N LEU A 45 -15.85 -1.48 -12.94
CA LEU A 45 -17.27 -1.57 -12.59
C LEU A 45 -17.63 -0.68 -11.40
N LEU A 46 -16.64 -0.22 -10.61
CA LEU A 46 -16.88 0.66 -9.47
C LEU A 46 -17.63 1.93 -9.87
N ASN A 47 -18.51 2.40 -9.01
CA ASN A 47 -19.22 3.67 -9.22
C ASN A 47 -19.49 4.34 -7.86
N ARG A 48 -19.95 5.59 -7.91
CA ARG A 48 -20.21 6.40 -6.70
C ARG A 48 -21.21 5.75 -5.76
N GLU A 49 -22.22 5.05 -6.29
CA GLU A 49 -23.21 4.37 -5.47
C GLU A 49 -22.58 3.19 -4.73
N GLN A 50 -21.78 2.38 -5.41
CA GLN A 50 -21.07 1.25 -4.80
C GLN A 50 -20.10 1.72 -3.72
N ALA A 51 -19.32 2.78 -3.97
CA ALA A 51 -18.46 3.39 -2.96
C ALA A 51 -19.28 3.88 -1.75
N ARG A 52 -20.41 4.58 -1.97
CA ARG A 52 -21.30 5.03 -0.88
C ARG A 52 -21.88 3.88 -0.05
N LEU A 53 -22.18 2.75 -0.68
CA LEU A 53 -22.71 1.57 0.02
C LEU A 53 -21.62 0.94 0.90
N LEU A 54 -20.41 0.80 0.38
CA LEU A 54 -19.24 0.25 1.09
C LEU A 54 -18.77 1.13 2.24
N SER A 55 -18.85 2.46 2.13
CA SER A 55 -18.46 3.39 3.20
C SER A 55 -19.33 3.24 4.46
N GLY A 56 -20.48 2.59 4.36
CA GLY A 56 -21.33 2.23 5.49
C GLY A 56 -20.98 0.89 6.15
N LEU A 57 -19.89 0.25 5.75
CA LEU A 57 -19.38 -1.01 6.30
C LEU A 57 -17.97 -0.83 6.86
N ARG A 58 -17.60 -1.65 7.84
CA ARG A 58 -16.19 -1.89 8.18
C ARG A 58 -15.63 -2.85 7.14
N CYS A 59 -15.04 -2.32 6.08
CA CYS A 59 -14.52 -3.16 4.99
C CYS A 59 -13.17 -2.68 4.45
N SER A 60 -12.43 -3.63 3.89
CA SER A 60 -11.28 -3.41 3.02
C SER A 60 -11.59 -3.97 1.63
N VAL A 61 -11.23 -3.21 0.61
CA VAL A 61 -11.50 -3.54 -0.80
C VAL A 61 -10.22 -3.94 -1.50
N GLN A 62 -10.16 -5.14 -2.08
CA GLN A 62 -9.02 -5.56 -2.92
C GLN A 62 -9.34 -5.39 -4.40
N ILE A 63 -8.37 -4.83 -5.14
CA ILE A 63 -8.48 -4.63 -6.58
C ILE A 63 -7.27 -5.22 -7.29
N GLY A 64 -7.53 -6.20 -8.14
CA GLY A 64 -6.49 -6.79 -8.95
C GLY A 64 -6.05 -5.90 -10.12
N LEU A 65 -4.99 -5.09 -9.96
CA LEU A 65 -4.37 -4.30 -11.03
C LEU A 65 -3.48 -5.13 -11.95
N GLN A 66 -2.69 -6.04 -11.37
CA GLN A 66 -1.71 -6.95 -11.99
C GLN A 66 -0.51 -6.26 -12.63
N SER A 67 -0.71 -5.28 -13.52
CA SER A 67 0.36 -4.48 -14.13
C SER A 67 -0.20 -3.10 -14.50
N ALA A 68 0.64 -2.07 -14.51
CA ALA A 68 0.24 -0.75 -15.01
C ALA A 68 0.51 -0.59 -16.52
N ASP A 69 1.06 -1.60 -17.20
CA ASP A 69 1.31 -1.59 -18.64
C ASP A 69 0.16 -2.27 -19.41
N PRO A 70 -0.64 -1.51 -20.19
CA PRO A 70 -1.74 -2.06 -20.98
C PRO A 70 -1.30 -3.14 -21.99
N ALA A 71 -0.08 -3.07 -22.53
CA ALA A 71 0.42 -4.04 -23.49
C ALA A 71 0.74 -5.38 -22.82
N VAL A 72 1.29 -5.35 -21.60
CA VAL A 72 1.53 -6.55 -20.77
C VAL A 72 0.20 -7.20 -20.39
N LEU A 73 -0.76 -6.41 -19.93
CA LEU A 73 -2.09 -6.93 -19.55
C LEU A 73 -2.84 -7.58 -20.72
N LEU A 74 -2.68 -7.04 -21.94
CA LEU A 74 -3.32 -7.60 -23.12
C LEU A 74 -2.83 -9.03 -23.43
N GLN A 75 -1.58 -9.37 -23.08
CA GLN A 75 -1.05 -10.73 -23.28
C GLN A 75 -1.77 -11.79 -22.42
N VAL A 76 -2.38 -11.36 -21.32
CA VAL A 76 -3.15 -12.21 -20.39
C VAL A 76 -4.65 -11.90 -20.43
N ASP A 77 -5.13 -11.42 -21.58
CA ASP A 77 -6.55 -11.14 -21.86
C ASP A 77 -7.19 -10.14 -20.88
N ARG A 78 -6.39 -9.21 -20.35
CA ARG A 78 -6.84 -8.09 -19.52
C ARG A 78 -6.69 -6.77 -20.25
N LYS A 79 -7.63 -5.85 -19.99
CA LYS A 79 -7.60 -4.49 -20.53
C LYS A 79 -7.45 -3.52 -19.37
N LEU A 80 -6.64 -2.50 -19.57
CA LEU A 80 -6.49 -1.38 -18.64
C LEU A 80 -6.56 -0.08 -19.42
N ASP A 81 -7.49 0.78 -19.02
CA ASP A 81 -7.41 2.21 -19.29
C ASP A 81 -6.91 2.89 -18.01
N PRO A 82 -5.64 3.34 -17.95
CA PRO A 82 -5.07 3.91 -16.74
C PRO A 82 -5.86 5.11 -16.20
N SER A 83 -6.45 5.92 -17.10
CA SER A 83 -7.21 7.11 -16.71
C SER A 83 -8.54 6.74 -16.06
N VAL A 84 -9.21 5.71 -16.59
CA VAL A 84 -10.45 5.19 -16.03
C VAL A 84 -10.17 4.50 -14.71
N PHE A 85 -9.13 3.66 -14.64
CA PHE A 85 -8.75 2.94 -13.43
C PHE A 85 -8.46 3.90 -12.27
N ALA A 86 -7.59 4.89 -12.48
CA ALA A 86 -7.25 5.88 -11.47
C ALA A 86 -8.49 6.64 -10.96
N ARG A 87 -9.37 7.07 -11.87
CA ARG A 87 -10.63 7.75 -11.51
C ARG A 87 -11.56 6.86 -10.69
N LYS A 88 -11.62 5.57 -10.99
CA LYS A 88 -12.49 4.60 -10.32
C LYS A 88 -11.98 4.24 -8.93
N VAL A 89 -10.68 4.03 -8.79
CA VAL A 89 -10.03 3.80 -7.49
C VAL A 89 -10.16 5.04 -6.60
N GLY A 90 -10.03 6.24 -7.17
CA GLY A 90 -10.24 7.50 -6.43
C GLY A 90 -11.62 7.62 -5.77
N LEU A 91 -12.65 6.89 -6.26
CA LEU A 91 -13.96 6.85 -5.60
C LEU A 91 -13.91 6.17 -4.22
N LEU A 92 -12.96 5.26 -4.00
CA LEU A 92 -12.75 4.61 -2.71
C LEU A 92 -12.02 5.56 -1.74
N GLU A 93 -10.99 6.26 -2.23
CA GLU A 93 -10.27 7.30 -1.48
C GLU A 93 -11.22 8.42 -1.04
N ASP A 94 -12.02 8.97 -1.97
CA ASP A 94 -13.03 10.00 -1.70
C ASP A 94 -14.08 9.56 -0.65
N ALA A 95 -14.35 8.25 -0.58
CA ALA A 95 -15.31 7.66 0.35
C ALA A 95 -14.67 7.19 1.67
N GLY A 96 -13.36 7.37 1.86
CA GLY A 96 -12.64 6.93 3.05
C GLY A 96 -12.55 5.41 3.21
N ILE A 97 -12.68 4.66 2.11
CA ILE A 97 -12.63 3.19 2.12
C ILE A 97 -11.18 2.73 2.10
N ILE A 98 -10.86 1.76 2.96
CA ILE A 98 -9.57 1.07 2.94
C ILE A 98 -9.52 0.21 1.67
N TYR A 99 -8.49 0.36 0.85
CA TYR A 99 -8.35 -0.44 -0.35
C TYR A 99 -6.90 -0.86 -0.62
N GLY A 100 -6.75 -1.99 -1.29
CA GLY A 100 -5.47 -2.50 -1.76
C GLY A 100 -5.45 -2.74 -3.25
N LEU A 101 -4.23 -2.85 -3.78
CA LEU A 101 -3.98 -3.23 -5.15
C LEU A 101 -3.14 -4.51 -5.19
N ASP A 102 -3.39 -5.38 -6.17
CA ASP A 102 -2.51 -6.50 -6.49
C ASP A 102 -1.61 -6.17 -7.69
N LEU A 103 -0.33 -6.52 -7.63
CA LEU A 103 0.56 -6.58 -8.78
C LEU A 103 1.08 -8.01 -8.99
N ILE A 104 1.38 -8.34 -10.25
CA ILE A 104 2.05 -9.58 -10.63
C ILE A 104 3.31 -9.23 -11.41
N TYR A 105 4.46 -9.72 -10.97
CA TYR A 105 5.71 -9.65 -11.73
C TYR A 105 5.98 -10.95 -12.48
N GLY A 106 6.76 -10.85 -13.57
CA GLY A 106 7.03 -11.99 -14.45
C GLY A 106 5.88 -12.30 -15.40
N LEU A 107 5.02 -11.32 -15.72
CA LEU A 107 4.00 -11.48 -16.76
C LEU A 107 4.64 -11.61 -18.16
N PRO A 108 3.99 -12.29 -19.12
CA PRO A 108 4.48 -12.36 -20.49
C PRO A 108 4.61 -10.95 -21.11
N GLY A 109 5.78 -10.63 -21.65
CA GLY A 109 6.08 -9.32 -22.24
C GLY A 109 6.48 -8.23 -21.24
N ASP A 110 6.52 -8.53 -19.94
CA ASP A 110 7.01 -7.61 -18.91
C ASP A 110 8.53 -7.70 -18.73
N THR A 111 9.10 -6.72 -18.03
CA THR A 111 10.52 -6.65 -17.66
C THR A 111 10.66 -6.14 -16.23
N LEU A 112 11.84 -6.25 -15.62
CA LEU A 112 12.07 -5.68 -14.29
C LEU A 112 11.80 -4.17 -14.23
N GLU A 113 12.14 -3.43 -15.28
CA GLU A 113 11.84 -1.99 -15.34
C GLU A 113 10.34 -1.73 -15.56
N GLY A 114 9.65 -2.58 -16.33
CA GLY A 114 8.19 -2.53 -16.48
C GLY A 114 7.46 -2.77 -15.15
N PHE A 115 7.90 -3.77 -14.38
CA PHE A 115 7.43 -4.00 -13.02
C PHE A 115 7.69 -2.80 -12.10
N ARG A 116 8.88 -2.19 -12.15
CA ARG A 116 9.19 -0.97 -11.36
C ARG A 116 8.26 0.20 -11.71
N LYS A 117 7.93 0.39 -12.98
CA LYS A 117 6.93 1.40 -13.41
C LYS A 117 5.54 1.07 -12.88
N SER A 118 5.16 -0.21 -12.85
CA SER A 118 3.89 -0.66 -12.28
C SER A 118 3.84 -0.40 -10.78
N LEU A 119 4.94 -0.66 -10.07
CA LEU A 119 5.10 -0.34 -8.65
C LEU A 119 5.01 1.18 -8.39
N ASP A 120 5.70 1.98 -9.20
CA ASP A 120 5.65 3.45 -9.14
C ASP A 120 4.22 3.98 -9.29
N TRP A 121 3.48 3.42 -10.25
CA TRP A 121 2.11 3.84 -10.54
C TRP A 121 1.14 3.38 -9.44
N ALA A 122 1.20 2.12 -9.02
CA ALA A 122 0.33 1.57 -7.98
C ALA A 122 0.48 2.31 -6.65
N LEU A 123 1.71 2.51 -6.16
CA LEU A 123 1.95 3.30 -4.94
C LEU A 123 1.59 4.78 -5.12
N GLY A 124 1.67 5.30 -6.35
CA GLY A 124 1.23 6.65 -6.70
C GLY A 124 -0.28 6.87 -6.53
N LEU A 125 -1.10 5.82 -6.67
CA LEU A 125 -2.53 5.85 -6.40
C LEU A 125 -2.85 5.90 -4.90
N GLY A 126 -1.91 5.52 -4.03
CA GLY A 126 -2.06 5.58 -2.58
C GLY A 126 -2.93 4.50 -1.95
N PRO A 127 -2.82 3.21 -2.34
CA PRO A 127 -3.54 2.15 -1.66
C PRO A 127 -3.09 1.99 -0.21
N ASN A 128 -3.95 1.48 0.65
CA ASN A 128 -3.62 1.17 2.04
C ASN A 128 -2.66 -0.02 2.15
N HIS A 129 -2.68 -0.92 1.18
CA HIS A 129 -1.75 -2.04 1.06
C HIS A 129 -1.53 -2.40 -0.42
N LEU A 130 -0.36 -2.96 -0.72
CA LEU A 130 0.01 -3.39 -2.06
C LEU A 130 0.54 -4.82 -1.99
N ASP A 131 -0.23 -5.76 -2.53
CA ASP A 131 0.15 -7.16 -2.59
C ASP A 131 0.83 -7.46 -3.91
N ILE A 132 1.95 -8.18 -3.87
CA ILE A 132 2.79 -8.41 -5.03
C ILE A 132 3.10 -9.90 -5.14
N PHE A 133 2.75 -10.48 -6.28
CA PHE A 133 2.89 -11.91 -6.53
C PHE A 133 3.82 -12.18 -7.70
N ARG A 134 4.60 -13.25 -7.60
CA ARG A 134 5.25 -13.84 -8.77
C ARG A 134 4.18 -14.53 -9.62
N LEU A 135 4.26 -14.42 -10.94
CA LEU A 135 3.32 -15.10 -11.82
C LEU A 135 3.33 -16.62 -11.55
N ALA A 136 2.15 -17.15 -11.19
CA ALA A 136 1.86 -18.58 -11.17
C ALA A 136 1.06 -18.96 -12.42
N VAL A 137 1.51 -19.96 -13.16
CA VAL A 137 0.82 -20.45 -14.36
C VAL A 137 0.04 -21.72 -14.02
N LEU A 138 -1.19 -21.52 -13.57
CA LEU A 138 -2.04 -22.56 -12.99
C LEU A 138 -2.60 -23.53 -14.04
N PRO A 139 -2.53 -24.86 -13.82
CA PRO A 139 -3.18 -25.86 -14.68
C PRO A 139 -4.67 -25.56 -14.92
N GLY A 140 -5.12 -25.70 -16.17
CA GLY A 140 -6.51 -25.45 -16.57
C GLY A 140 -6.83 -23.99 -16.95
N THR A 141 -5.83 -23.10 -17.00
CA THR A 141 -5.99 -21.71 -17.47
C THR A 141 -5.56 -21.55 -18.92
N ALA A 142 -6.11 -20.55 -19.63
CA ALA A 142 -5.66 -20.22 -20.99
C ALA A 142 -4.16 -19.88 -21.06
N LEU A 143 -3.62 -19.26 -20.00
CA LEU A 143 -2.20 -18.96 -19.88
C LEU A 143 -1.34 -20.23 -19.81
N HIS A 144 -1.82 -21.26 -19.11
CA HIS A 144 -1.17 -22.57 -19.05
C HIS A 144 -1.07 -23.23 -20.42
N ASP A 145 -2.16 -23.19 -21.19
CA ASP A 145 -2.23 -23.80 -22.51
C ASP A 145 -1.34 -23.07 -23.52
N ARG A 146 -1.20 -21.74 -23.36
CA ARG A 146 -0.33 -20.87 -24.17
C ARG A 146 1.10 -20.77 -23.65
N ALA A 147 1.45 -21.39 -22.53
CA ALA A 147 2.74 -21.17 -21.85
C ALA A 147 3.95 -21.46 -22.76
N ARG A 148 3.88 -22.52 -23.58
CA ARG A 148 4.96 -22.86 -24.54
C ARG A 148 5.09 -21.84 -25.67
N GLU A 149 3.97 -21.36 -26.20
CA GLU A 149 3.93 -20.33 -27.24
C GLU A 149 4.51 -19.01 -26.72
N LEU A 150 4.17 -18.65 -25.49
CA LEU A 150 4.63 -17.45 -24.79
C LEU A 150 6.04 -17.59 -24.20
N GLY A 151 6.70 -18.73 -24.37
CA GLY A 151 8.07 -18.95 -23.90
C GLY A 151 8.22 -18.93 -22.37
N LEU A 152 7.20 -19.31 -21.61
CA LEU A 152 7.21 -19.26 -20.14
C LEU A 152 7.91 -20.50 -19.56
N ASP A 153 9.03 -20.31 -18.89
CA ASP A 153 9.67 -21.35 -18.09
C ASP A 153 9.10 -21.33 -16.68
N ARG A 154 8.61 -22.48 -16.19
CA ARG A 154 7.81 -22.55 -14.97
C ARG A 154 7.88 -23.89 -14.25
N ASP A 155 7.54 -23.87 -12.98
CA ASP A 155 7.44 -25.07 -12.15
C ASP A 155 6.29 -25.98 -12.59
N GLY A 156 6.56 -27.28 -12.67
CA GLY A 156 5.57 -28.30 -13.03
C GLY A 156 4.68 -28.74 -11.86
N GLN A 157 5.01 -28.32 -10.65
CA GLN A 157 4.27 -28.60 -9.42
C GLN A 157 3.91 -27.28 -8.72
N ALA A 158 2.91 -27.33 -7.86
CA ALA A 158 2.52 -26.17 -7.05
C ALA A 158 3.75 -25.63 -6.29
N PRO A 159 3.96 -24.30 -6.24
CA PRO A 159 3.01 -23.22 -6.60
C PRO A 159 3.01 -22.77 -8.08
N TYR A 160 3.62 -23.52 -9.00
CA TYR A 160 3.60 -23.26 -10.46
C TYR A 160 4.21 -21.90 -10.89
N LEU A 161 5.21 -21.43 -10.14
CA LEU A 161 5.83 -20.13 -10.37
C LEU A 161 6.65 -20.13 -11.65
N VAL A 162 6.68 -19.00 -12.35
CA VAL A 162 7.61 -18.81 -13.46
C VAL A 162 9.04 -18.73 -12.97
N ARG A 163 9.96 -19.47 -13.57
CA ARG A 163 11.41 -19.37 -13.36
C ARG A 163 12.06 -18.34 -14.28
N SER A 164 11.47 -18.10 -15.45
CA SER A 164 11.80 -16.98 -16.34
C SER A 164 10.70 -16.78 -17.38
N THR A 165 10.63 -15.57 -17.94
CA THR A 165 9.78 -15.26 -19.11
C THR A 165 10.60 -14.49 -20.15
N PRO A 166 10.15 -14.39 -21.41
CA PRO A 166 10.81 -13.54 -22.38
C PRO A 166 10.85 -12.08 -21.90
N GLY A 167 12.06 -11.54 -21.71
CA GLY A 167 12.28 -10.19 -21.18
C GLY A 167 12.44 -10.09 -19.66
N PHE A 168 12.29 -11.20 -18.93
CA PHE A 168 12.39 -11.25 -17.47
C PHE A 168 13.17 -12.50 -17.03
N ALA A 169 14.49 -12.37 -16.90
CA ALA A 169 15.38 -13.47 -16.53
C ALA A 169 15.21 -13.90 -15.06
N ALA A 170 15.67 -15.09 -14.70
CA ALA A 170 15.59 -15.61 -13.34
C ALA A 170 16.20 -14.65 -12.30
N ALA A 171 17.41 -14.13 -12.55
CA ALA A 171 18.07 -13.17 -11.67
C ALA A 171 17.31 -11.84 -11.54
N GLU A 172 16.50 -11.48 -12.53
CA GLU A 172 15.64 -10.29 -12.46
C GLU A 172 14.37 -10.59 -11.66
N LEU A 173 13.79 -11.79 -11.78
CA LEU A 173 12.66 -12.22 -10.95
C LEU A 173 13.06 -12.25 -9.47
N ASP A 174 14.27 -12.67 -9.14
CA ASP A 174 14.79 -12.64 -7.77
C ASP A 174 14.91 -11.18 -7.25
N ARG A 175 15.30 -10.24 -8.12
CA ARG A 175 15.30 -8.80 -7.78
C ARG A 175 13.89 -8.26 -7.57
N ALA A 176 12.93 -8.68 -8.39
CA ALA A 176 11.53 -8.30 -8.23
C ALA A 176 10.92 -8.87 -6.95
N GLU A 177 11.26 -10.11 -6.59
CA GLU A 177 10.88 -10.76 -5.33
C GLU A 177 11.43 -10.00 -4.12
N ARG A 178 12.69 -9.57 -4.19
CA ARG A 178 13.28 -8.71 -3.17
C ARG A 178 12.56 -7.36 -3.03
N LEU A 179 12.14 -6.74 -4.14
CA LEU A 179 11.31 -5.53 -4.10
C LEU A 179 9.92 -5.80 -3.51
N ALA A 180 9.31 -6.95 -3.81
CA ALA A 180 8.03 -7.34 -3.23
C ALA A 180 8.12 -7.47 -1.70
N GLY A 181 9.15 -8.16 -1.18
CA GLY A 181 9.40 -8.24 0.26
C GLY A 181 9.71 -6.89 0.91
N ALA A 182 10.37 -5.99 0.17
CA ALA A 182 10.62 -4.61 0.61
C ALA A 182 9.32 -3.78 0.69
N VAL A 183 8.39 -3.95 -0.25
CA VAL A 183 7.04 -3.35 -0.18
C VAL A 183 6.28 -3.88 1.04
N ASP A 184 6.27 -5.20 1.25
CA ASP A 184 5.60 -5.79 2.40
C ASP A 184 6.13 -5.24 3.73
N SER A 185 7.45 -5.22 3.90
CA SER A 185 8.08 -4.75 5.15
C SER A 185 7.97 -3.24 5.36
N LEU A 186 8.23 -2.41 4.34
CA LEU A 186 8.17 -0.96 4.47
C LEU A 186 6.74 -0.44 4.52
N TYR A 187 5.91 -0.90 3.57
CA TYR A 187 4.64 -0.26 3.25
C TYR A 187 3.46 -0.94 3.95
N ASN A 188 3.32 -2.26 3.80
CA ASN A 188 2.17 -2.99 4.35
C ASN A 188 2.31 -3.17 5.87
N ARG A 189 3.30 -3.96 6.32
CA ARG A 189 3.56 -4.18 7.75
C ARG A 189 4.05 -2.92 8.45
N GLY A 190 4.78 -2.07 7.74
CA GLY A 190 5.22 -0.78 8.23
C GLY A 190 4.15 0.33 8.22
N ARG A 191 2.97 0.08 7.66
CA ARG A 191 1.81 0.99 7.61
C ARG A 191 2.14 2.38 7.08
N ALA A 192 2.79 2.41 5.92
CA ALA A 192 3.38 3.63 5.38
C ALA A 192 2.40 4.55 4.62
N VAL A 193 1.15 4.14 4.40
CA VAL A 193 0.18 4.83 3.55
C VAL A 193 0.06 6.33 3.85
N MET A 194 0.08 6.74 5.14
CA MET A 194 -0.09 8.14 5.56
C MET A 194 1.10 9.04 5.20
N TRP A 195 2.29 8.49 4.97
CA TRP A 195 3.52 9.29 4.85
C TRP A 195 4.38 8.95 3.64
N PHE A 196 4.22 7.79 3.02
CA PHE A 196 5.09 7.33 1.93
C PHE A 196 5.05 8.26 0.71
N ARG A 197 3.85 8.59 0.19
CA ARG A 197 3.66 9.52 -0.94
C ARG A 197 4.20 10.93 -0.61
N PRO A 198 3.88 11.54 0.54
CA PRO A 198 4.47 12.81 0.96
C PRO A 198 6.01 12.81 0.99
N ILE A 199 6.62 11.75 1.52
CA ILE A 199 8.08 11.61 1.56
C ILE A 199 8.67 11.40 0.17
N ALA A 200 8.06 10.56 -0.67
CA ALA A 200 8.50 10.37 -2.05
C ALA A 200 8.48 11.68 -2.85
N SER A 201 7.41 12.48 -2.67
CA SER A 201 7.29 13.82 -3.24
C SER A 201 8.37 14.78 -2.73
N LEU A 202 8.60 14.82 -1.41
CA LEU A 202 9.65 15.63 -0.79
C LEU A 202 11.04 15.29 -1.34
N LEU A 203 11.36 14.00 -1.45
CA LEU A 203 12.63 13.51 -1.99
C LEU A 203 12.73 13.63 -3.51
N ARG A 204 11.61 13.85 -4.21
CA ARG A 204 11.48 13.78 -5.67
C ARG A 204 12.02 12.46 -6.23
N LYS A 205 11.76 11.36 -5.52
CA LYS A 205 12.15 10.01 -5.90
C LYS A 205 10.92 9.21 -6.31
N ARG A 206 11.13 8.31 -7.28
CA ARG A 206 10.14 7.30 -7.65
C ARG A 206 9.97 6.30 -6.49
N ALA A 207 8.78 5.72 -6.34
CA ALA A 207 8.49 4.80 -5.25
C ALA A 207 9.40 3.57 -5.29
N SER A 208 9.60 2.98 -6.48
CA SER A 208 10.49 1.85 -6.74
C SER A 208 11.93 2.11 -6.32
N VAL A 209 12.42 3.36 -6.41
CA VAL A 209 13.76 3.74 -5.96
C VAL A 209 13.84 3.75 -4.44
N ILE A 210 12.84 4.31 -3.76
CA ILE A 210 12.79 4.30 -2.28
C ILE A 210 12.66 2.88 -1.75
N ILE A 211 11.84 2.05 -2.38
CA ILE A 211 11.67 0.63 -2.03
C ILE A 211 12.98 -0.14 -2.24
N GLN A 212 13.71 0.12 -3.34
CA GLN A 212 15.03 -0.47 -3.56
C GLN A 212 16.03 -0.05 -2.48
N GLU A 213 16.07 1.24 -2.13
CA GLU A 213 16.94 1.76 -1.07
C GLU A 213 16.58 1.17 0.31
N TRP A 214 15.29 0.95 0.57
CA TRP A 214 14.84 0.26 1.78
C TRP A 214 15.28 -1.21 1.79
N ALA A 215 15.12 -1.92 0.68
CA ALA A 215 15.58 -3.30 0.54
C ALA A 215 17.09 -3.40 0.84
N ASP A 216 17.89 -2.47 0.32
CA ASP A 216 19.33 -2.40 0.56
C ASP A 216 19.67 -2.08 2.03
N PHE A 217 18.85 -1.26 2.69
CA PHE A 217 18.99 -0.93 4.11
C PHE A 217 18.67 -2.12 5.03
N ILE A 218 17.60 -2.87 4.78
CA ILE A 218 17.17 -3.96 5.66
C ILE A 218 18.00 -5.23 5.51
N ASP A 219 18.69 -5.45 4.38
CA ASP A 219 19.60 -6.60 4.21
C ASP A 219 20.74 -6.59 5.25
N GLY A 220 21.07 -5.42 5.81
CA GLY A 220 22.03 -5.27 6.91
C GLY A 220 21.47 -5.52 8.31
N HIS A 221 20.18 -5.82 8.45
CA HIS A 221 19.48 -5.95 9.73
C HIS A 221 19.05 -7.41 10.02
N PRO A 222 18.90 -7.81 11.29
CA PRO A 222 18.51 -9.17 11.65
C PRO A 222 17.14 -9.56 11.09
N ALA A 223 17.07 -10.75 10.48
CA ALA A 223 15.80 -11.32 10.01
C ALA A 223 14.92 -11.78 11.20
N GLY A 224 13.60 -11.53 11.11
CA GLY A 224 12.63 -12.00 12.11
C GLY A 224 11.25 -11.30 12.01
N ILE A 225 10.28 -11.80 12.77
CA ILE A 225 9.00 -11.10 12.97
C ILE A 225 9.28 -9.85 13.80
N GLN A 226 9.12 -8.69 13.19
CA GLN A 226 9.26 -7.39 13.84
C GLN A 226 7.85 -6.87 14.13
N SER A 227 7.60 -6.48 15.38
CA SER A 227 6.42 -5.69 15.75
C SER A 227 6.38 -4.38 14.95
N HIS A 228 5.20 -3.78 14.81
CA HIS A 228 5.07 -2.50 14.11
C HIS A 228 6.01 -1.43 14.70
N ALA A 229 6.14 -1.33 16.02
CA ALA A 229 7.05 -0.40 16.68
C ALA A 229 8.53 -0.60 16.29
N GLN A 230 8.96 -1.85 16.10
CA GLN A 230 10.32 -2.15 15.63
C GLN A 230 10.52 -1.75 14.17
N ILE A 231 9.51 -1.97 13.32
CA ILE A 231 9.55 -1.52 11.92
C ILE A 231 9.58 0.01 11.86
N GLU A 232 8.77 0.71 12.66
CA GLU A 232 8.77 2.18 12.74
C GLU A 232 10.16 2.73 13.10
N ALA A 233 10.84 2.11 14.08
CA ALA A 233 12.20 2.52 14.44
C ALA A 233 13.16 2.42 13.24
N LEU A 234 13.11 1.31 12.50
CA LEU A 234 13.91 1.13 11.28
C LEU A 234 13.53 2.12 10.18
N GLN A 235 12.23 2.44 10.00
CA GLN A 235 11.77 3.46 9.06
C GLN A 235 12.33 4.84 9.41
N VAL A 236 12.33 5.20 10.70
CA VAL A 236 12.91 6.48 11.17
C VAL A 236 14.41 6.54 10.88
N ASP A 237 15.15 5.48 11.15
CA ASP A 237 16.60 5.42 10.89
C ASP A 237 16.91 5.46 9.39
N PHE A 238 16.16 4.71 8.59
CA PHE A 238 16.23 4.74 7.13
C PHE A 238 16.01 6.15 6.59
N LEU A 239 14.94 6.82 7.01
CA LEU A 239 14.65 8.19 6.57
C LEU A 239 15.76 9.17 6.95
N ARG A 240 16.28 9.10 8.19
CA ARG A 240 17.43 9.92 8.60
C ARG A 240 18.64 9.69 7.69
N GLY A 241 18.90 8.44 7.29
CA GLY A 241 19.94 8.10 6.31
C GLY A 241 19.71 8.70 4.93
N LEU A 242 18.48 8.62 4.41
CA LEU A 242 18.10 9.21 3.12
C LEU A 242 18.31 10.73 3.08
N PHE A 243 18.00 11.43 4.17
CA PHE A 243 18.17 12.88 4.24
C PHE A 243 19.63 13.31 4.49
N SER A 244 20.47 12.45 5.06
CA SER A 244 21.89 12.74 5.37
C SER A 244 22.82 12.63 4.15
N THR A 245 22.44 11.85 3.14
CA THR A 245 23.27 11.53 1.97
C THR A 245 22.87 12.30 0.70
N GLY A 246 21.85 13.16 0.78
CA GLY A 246 21.32 13.88 -0.38
C GLY A 246 22.15 15.11 -0.80
N PRO A 247 22.26 15.41 -2.11
CA PRO A 247 23.08 16.53 -2.66
C PRO A 247 22.53 17.94 -2.37
N ARG A 248 21.63 18.11 -1.39
CA ARG A 248 20.96 19.38 -1.08
C ARG A 248 20.76 19.57 0.42
N VAL A 249 21.85 19.69 1.18
CA VAL A 249 21.82 20.34 2.49
C VAL A 249 21.66 21.85 2.28
N ARG A 250 20.44 22.30 1.94
CA ARG A 250 20.09 23.72 1.90
C ARG A 250 19.49 24.13 3.26
N PRO A 251 19.70 25.37 3.73
CA PRO A 251 18.94 25.92 4.86
C PRO A 251 17.43 25.77 4.59
N GLY A 252 16.69 25.15 5.52
CA GLY A 252 15.28 24.75 5.35
C GLY A 252 15.05 23.24 5.17
N TYR A 253 16.07 22.49 4.76
CA TYR A 253 15.95 21.03 4.59
C TYR A 253 15.91 20.29 5.92
N GLN A 254 16.63 20.76 6.95
CA GLN A 254 16.57 20.16 8.29
C GLN A 254 15.14 20.19 8.87
N ALA A 255 14.42 21.31 8.73
CA ALA A 255 13.05 21.40 9.22
C ALA A 255 12.10 20.45 8.47
N ALA A 256 12.29 20.29 7.16
CA ALA A 256 11.54 19.32 6.36
C ALA A 256 11.87 17.87 6.75
N THR A 257 13.14 17.56 7.03
CA THR A 257 13.57 16.26 7.57
C THR A 257 12.93 15.99 8.93
N ASP A 258 12.96 16.98 9.84
CA ASP A 258 12.34 16.87 11.16
C ASP A 258 10.84 16.59 11.03
N ALA A 259 10.14 17.31 10.14
CA ALA A 259 8.72 17.11 9.88
C ALA A 259 8.42 15.75 9.25
N ALA A 260 9.23 15.28 8.30
CA ALA A 260 9.08 13.95 7.69
C ALA A 260 9.23 12.83 8.74
N VAL A 261 10.27 12.91 9.59
CA VAL A 261 10.49 11.94 10.67
C VAL A 261 9.35 11.98 11.69
N GLN A 262 8.86 13.17 12.05
CA GLN A 262 7.73 13.28 12.98
C GLN A 262 6.43 12.81 12.39
N LEU A 263 6.19 13.03 11.10
CA LEU A 263 5.03 12.48 10.41
C LEU A 263 5.01 10.95 10.50
N VAL A 264 6.15 10.28 10.30
CA VAL A 264 6.25 8.81 10.45
C VAL A 264 5.96 8.37 11.88
N ARG A 265 6.54 9.04 12.89
CA ARG A 265 6.31 8.69 14.30
C ARG A 265 4.86 8.92 14.75
N VAL A 266 4.25 10.03 14.33
CA VAL A 266 2.84 10.33 14.64
C VAL A 266 1.92 9.34 13.93
N SER A 267 2.18 9.05 12.66
CA SER A 267 1.46 8.03 11.89
C SER A 267 1.55 6.67 12.55
N GLY A 268 2.74 6.25 12.97
CA GLY A 268 2.95 4.94 13.58
C GLY A 268 2.27 4.81 14.94
N ALA A 269 2.39 5.81 15.81
CA ALA A 269 1.64 5.87 17.07
C ALA A 269 0.12 5.82 16.84
N TRP A 270 -0.39 6.56 15.85
CA TRP A 270 -1.81 6.52 15.47
C TRP A 270 -2.25 5.13 15.07
N THR A 271 -1.49 4.48 14.18
CA THR A 271 -1.85 3.13 13.73
C THR A 271 -1.77 2.08 14.85
N ARG A 272 -0.82 2.21 15.78
CA ARG A 272 -0.71 1.30 16.94
C ARG A 272 -1.87 1.43 17.90
N ALA A 273 -2.28 2.66 18.20
CA ALA A 273 -3.48 2.90 18.98
C ALA A 273 -4.74 2.39 18.27
N HIS A 274 -4.78 2.46 16.93
CA HIS A 274 -5.94 2.01 16.16
C HIS A 274 -6.05 0.49 16.05
N ALA A 275 -4.97 -0.19 15.68
CA ALA A 275 -5.00 -1.61 15.34
C ALA A 275 -4.64 -2.53 16.53
N GLU A 276 -3.71 -2.12 17.39
CA GLU A 276 -3.25 -2.91 18.56
C GLU A 276 -3.87 -2.45 19.89
N GLY A 277 -4.55 -1.29 19.92
CA GLY A 277 -4.99 -0.68 21.17
C GLY A 277 -3.84 -0.22 22.06
N GLU A 278 -2.66 0.00 21.49
CA GLU A 278 -1.45 0.38 22.21
C GLU A 278 -1.33 1.91 22.34
N SER A 279 -1.01 2.38 23.55
CA SER A 279 -0.70 3.79 23.78
C SER A 279 0.79 4.10 23.56
N SER A 280 1.09 5.27 22.99
CA SER A 280 2.47 5.71 22.72
C SER A 280 2.75 7.11 23.27
N GLU A 281 3.95 7.33 23.79
CA GLU A 281 4.44 8.67 24.15
C GLU A 281 5.34 9.25 23.04
N LEU A 282 5.13 10.51 22.71
CA LEU A 282 5.81 11.21 21.62
C LEU A 282 6.37 12.54 22.12
N SER A 283 7.62 12.81 21.77
CA SER A 283 8.19 14.16 21.83
C SER A 283 8.23 14.73 20.42
N LEU A 284 7.48 15.80 20.19
CA LEU A 284 7.23 16.39 18.87
C LEU A 284 7.62 17.88 18.86
N LEU A 285 7.95 18.39 17.68
CA LEU A 285 8.25 19.80 17.41
C LEU A 285 7.00 20.56 16.94
N TRP A 286 6.02 19.83 16.41
CA TRP A 286 4.70 20.34 16.03
C TRP A 286 3.60 19.52 16.71
N PRO A 287 2.38 20.07 16.86
CA PRO A 287 1.22 19.29 17.27
C PRO A 287 0.99 18.09 16.34
N PRO A 288 0.59 16.92 16.86
CA PRO A 288 0.40 15.72 16.06
C PRO A 288 -0.73 15.86 15.04
N GLU A 289 -1.82 16.57 15.38
CA GLU A 289 -2.93 16.85 14.47
C GLU A 289 -2.46 17.69 13.29
N ASP A 290 -1.68 18.75 13.53
CA ASP A 290 -1.10 19.57 12.46
C ASP A 290 -0.20 18.75 11.51
N LEU A 291 0.58 17.82 12.08
CA LEU A 291 1.42 16.92 11.28
C LEU A 291 0.58 16.01 10.40
N LEU A 292 -0.50 15.41 10.92
CA LEU A 292 -1.35 14.50 10.14
C LEU A 292 -2.20 15.22 9.09
N ASP A 293 -2.73 16.40 9.42
CA ASP A 293 -3.67 17.10 8.56
C ASP A 293 -2.97 17.88 7.43
N TYR A 294 -1.79 18.43 7.68
CA TYR A 294 -1.17 19.39 6.76
C TYR A 294 0.17 18.92 6.16
N ALA A 295 0.97 18.14 6.88
CA ALA A 295 2.26 17.69 6.34
C ALA A 295 2.12 16.78 5.11
N PRO A 296 1.11 15.89 4.99
CA PRO A 296 0.92 15.07 3.79
C PRO A 296 0.70 15.88 2.52
N ALA A 297 0.09 17.06 2.60
CA ALA A 297 -0.11 17.95 1.47
C ALA A 297 1.19 18.64 1.00
N GLY A 298 2.21 18.69 1.85
CA GLY A 298 3.52 19.23 1.50
C GLY A 298 4.45 19.46 2.68
N ILE A 299 5.30 18.48 3.00
CA ILE A 299 6.18 18.48 4.18
C ILE A 299 7.10 19.72 4.24
N ALA A 300 7.73 20.10 3.13
CA ALA A 300 8.63 21.24 3.10
C ALA A 300 7.90 22.58 3.36
N ARG A 301 6.67 22.70 2.83
CA ARG A 301 5.82 23.87 3.02
C ARG A 301 5.34 23.92 4.47
N PHE A 302 4.84 22.81 4.98
CA PHE A 302 4.44 22.65 6.38
C PHE A 302 5.54 23.10 7.33
N ALA A 303 6.76 22.56 7.15
CA ALA A 303 7.89 22.86 8.02
C ALA A 303 8.33 24.33 7.99
N ALA A 304 8.02 25.07 6.91
CA ALA A 304 8.34 26.48 6.75
C ALA A 304 7.22 27.41 7.27
N GLU A 305 5.96 27.02 7.13
CA GLU A 305 4.80 27.88 7.44
C GLU A 305 4.22 27.64 8.85
N PHE A 306 4.34 26.43 9.40
CA PHE A 306 3.72 26.09 10.68
C PHE A 306 4.65 26.34 11.86
N PRO A 307 4.21 27.09 12.89
CA PRO A 307 5.03 27.41 14.04
C PRO A 307 5.37 26.14 14.85
N ARG A 308 6.64 26.02 15.25
CA ARG A 308 7.07 24.93 16.15
C ARG A 308 6.45 25.14 17.53
N GLN A 309 5.71 24.15 17.99
CA GLN A 309 5.12 24.09 19.33
C GLN A 309 5.58 22.80 20.00
N ALA A 310 6.85 22.78 20.41
CA ALA A 310 7.45 21.59 20.99
C ALA A 310 6.68 21.13 22.24
N GLY A 311 6.45 19.83 22.34
CA GLY A 311 5.66 19.26 23.43
C GLY A 311 5.76 17.74 23.52
N ARG A 312 5.36 17.22 24.67
CA ARG A 312 5.14 15.79 24.88
C ARG A 312 3.67 15.49 24.68
N TRP A 313 3.39 14.36 24.05
CA TRP A 313 2.05 13.93 23.68
C TRP A 313 1.88 12.44 23.97
N THR A 314 0.70 12.03 24.42
CA THR A 314 0.27 10.63 24.36
C THR A 314 -0.64 10.43 23.15
N CYS A 315 -0.53 9.28 22.49
CA CYS A 315 -1.52 8.75 21.56
C CYS A 315 -2.17 7.54 22.22
N GLU A 316 -3.49 7.54 22.39
CA GLU A 316 -4.24 6.50 23.10
C GLU A 316 -5.39 5.99 22.23
N PRO A 317 -5.79 4.71 22.33
CA PRO A 317 -7.00 4.21 21.68
C PRO A 317 -8.25 4.93 22.20
N GLY A 318 -9.27 5.04 21.35
CA GLY A 318 -10.54 5.66 21.70
C GLY A 318 -11.72 5.09 20.91
N PRO A 319 -12.96 5.34 21.38
CA PRO A 319 -14.18 4.77 20.78
C PRO A 319 -14.42 5.23 19.34
N ASP A 320 -13.98 6.44 19.00
CA ASP A 320 -14.11 7.05 17.67
C ASP A 320 -12.78 7.01 16.88
N GLY A 321 -11.83 6.20 17.33
CA GLY A 321 -10.45 6.18 16.86
C GLY A 321 -9.46 6.73 17.89
N PRO A 322 -8.16 6.68 17.58
CA PRO A 322 -7.13 7.15 18.49
C PRO A 322 -7.25 8.65 18.83
N ARG A 323 -6.62 9.08 19.92
CA ARG A 323 -6.65 10.48 20.37
C ARG A 323 -5.28 10.91 20.86
N PHE A 324 -4.88 12.13 20.51
CA PHE A 324 -3.68 12.75 21.05
C PHE A 324 -4.00 13.63 22.26
N ARG A 325 -3.17 13.57 23.30
CA ARG A 325 -3.26 14.46 24.47
C ARG A 325 -1.90 15.05 24.78
N LYS A 326 -1.87 16.33 25.09
CA LYS A 326 -0.63 17.01 25.52
C LYS A 326 -0.34 16.67 26.98
N VAL A 327 0.92 16.35 27.28
CA VAL A 327 1.44 16.03 28.63
C VAL A 327 2.14 17.24 29.23
#